data_AF-A0AAP6MAT6-F1
#
_entry.id   AF-A0AAP6MAT6-F1
#
_cell.length_a   1.000
_cell.length_b   1.000
_cell.length_c   1.000
_cell.angle_alpha   90.00
_cell.angle_beta   90.00
_cell.angle_gamma   90.00
#
_symmetry.space_group_name_H-M   'P 1'
#
loop_
_entity.id
_entity.type
_entity.pdbx_description
1 polymer ?
#
loop_
_entity_poly.entity_id
_entity_poly.type
_entity_poly.pdbx_seq_one_letter_code
_entity_poly.pdbx_strand_id
1 'polypeptide(L)'
;MKEKYYKLVTDYNISEEEYMENIDIFIYVHYPFTLDEGYLSPKHFKTFCGLFMIPYTLIADEYYLFVLGDYANDILNIRKAFKYTQKDLSKELNISPVDIYKFESYLKYPTRLQYRKISEIM
;
A
#
# COMPACT_ATOMS: atom_id res chain seq x y z
N MET A 1 -9.58 -7.21 -10.73
CA MET A 1 -9.60 -6.77 -9.32
C MET A 1 -10.30 -7.82 -8.46
N LYS A 2 -11.59 -8.13 -8.67
CA LYS A 2 -12.34 -9.15 -7.92
C LYS A 2 -11.56 -10.47 -7.72
N GLU A 3 -11.22 -11.16 -8.81
CA GLU A 3 -10.45 -12.43 -8.75
C GLU A 3 -9.14 -12.34 -7.94
N LYS A 4 -8.44 -11.20 -7.99
CA LYS A 4 -7.17 -10.98 -7.31
C LYS A 4 -7.32 -11.00 -5.78
N TYR A 5 -8.45 -10.52 -5.28
CA TYR A 5 -8.72 -10.48 -3.84
C TYR A 5 -9.60 -11.63 -3.36
N TYR A 6 -10.21 -12.39 -4.27
CA TYR A 6 -11.09 -13.51 -3.93
C TYR A 6 -10.41 -14.53 -3.01
N LYS A 7 -9.27 -15.08 -3.45
CA LYS A 7 -8.51 -16.09 -2.67
C LYS A 7 -8.05 -15.57 -1.31
N LEU A 8 -7.66 -14.29 -1.22
CA LEU A 8 -7.21 -13.69 0.04
C LEU A 8 -8.29 -13.70 1.13
N VAL A 9 -9.56 -13.70 0.73
CA VAL A 9 -10.70 -13.59 1.63
C VAL A 9 -11.34 -14.96 1.88
N THR A 10 -11.46 -15.80 0.86
CA THR A 10 -12.08 -17.13 1.01
C THR A 10 -11.28 -18.09 1.88
N ASP A 11 -9.98 -17.86 2.05
CA ASP A 11 -9.14 -18.57 3.03
C ASP A 11 -9.57 -18.33 4.50
N TYR A 12 -10.46 -17.35 4.75
CA TYR A 12 -10.98 -16.99 6.09
C TYR A 12 -12.43 -17.43 6.33
N ASN A 13 -12.87 -18.53 5.70
CA ASN A 13 -14.24 -19.08 5.81
C ASN A 13 -15.35 -18.15 5.30
N ILE A 14 -15.02 -17.19 4.44
CA ILE A 14 -16.01 -16.34 3.77
C ILE A 14 -16.50 -17.07 2.53
N SER A 15 -17.83 -17.17 2.39
CA SER A 15 -18.43 -17.87 1.25
C SER A 15 -18.26 -17.07 -0.05
N GLU A 16 -18.38 -17.75 -1.20
CA GLU A 16 -18.34 -17.08 -2.50
C GLU A 16 -19.45 -16.05 -2.66
N GLU A 17 -20.66 -16.38 -2.22
CA GLU A 17 -21.83 -15.48 -2.25
C GLU A 17 -21.57 -14.21 -1.42
N GLU A 18 -21.13 -14.39 -0.17
CA GLU A 18 -20.79 -13.28 0.73
C GLU A 18 -19.65 -12.42 0.17
N TYR A 19 -18.65 -13.04 -0.46
CA TYR A 19 -17.59 -12.30 -1.14
C TYR A 19 -18.15 -11.44 -2.27
N MET A 20 -18.99 -12.02 -3.13
CA MET A 20 -19.53 -11.36 -4.31
C MET A 20 -20.44 -10.19 -3.94
N GLU A 21 -21.29 -10.34 -2.93
CA GLU A 21 -22.13 -9.25 -2.42
C GLU A 21 -21.30 -8.10 -1.86
N ASN A 22 -20.34 -8.41 -0.98
CA ASN A 22 -19.52 -7.38 -0.33
C ASN A 22 -18.58 -6.67 -1.31
N ILE A 23 -18.00 -7.38 -2.30
CA ILE A 23 -17.14 -6.74 -3.31
C ILE A 23 -17.95 -5.84 -4.24
N ASP A 24 -19.19 -6.19 -4.56
CA ASP A 24 -20.07 -5.33 -5.37
C ASP A 24 -20.48 -4.07 -4.62
N ILE A 25 -20.80 -4.18 -3.33
CA ILE A 25 -21.02 -3.02 -2.45
C ILE A 25 -19.78 -2.13 -2.41
N PHE A 26 -18.59 -2.72 -2.21
CA PHE A 26 -17.33 -1.98 -2.18
C PHE A 26 -17.13 -1.17 -3.47
N ILE A 27 -17.28 -1.83 -4.63
CA ILE A 27 -17.11 -1.19 -5.93
C ILE A 27 -18.12 -0.06 -6.11
N TYR A 28 -19.40 -0.30 -5.79
CA TYR A 28 -20.46 0.69 -5.94
C TYR A 28 -20.23 1.94 -5.07
N VAL A 29 -19.88 1.74 -3.79
CA VAL A 29 -19.73 2.83 -2.81
C VAL A 29 -18.44 3.63 -3.02
N HIS A 30 -17.36 2.99 -3.43
CA HIS A 30 -16.03 3.64 -3.52
C HIS A 30 -15.63 4.02 -4.94
N TYR A 31 -16.51 3.88 -5.93
CA TYR A 31 -16.23 4.35 -7.28
C TYR A 31 -16.29 5.89 -7.38
N PRO A 32 -15.32 6.54 -8.05
CA PRO A 32 -14.13 5.96 -8.66
C PRO A 32 -13.02 5.70 -7.63
N PHE A 33 -12.42 4.50 -7.67
CA PHE A 33 -11.20 4.18 -6.93
C PHE A 33 -10.01 4.03 -7.87
N THR A 34 -8.82 4.34 -7.37
CA THR A 34 -7.57 4.19 -8.11
C THR A 34 -6.89 2.87 -7.79
N LEU A 35 -6.28 2.29 -8.82
CA LEU A 35 -5.43 1.11 -8.70
C LEU A 35 -3.97 1.51 -8.89
N ASP A 36 -3.09 0.91 -8.08
CA ASP A 36 -1.63 0.98 -8.21
C ASP A 36 -1.13 -0.41 -8.65
N GLU A 37 -0.58 -0.53 -9.85
CA GLU A 37 -0.19 -1.82 -10.47
C GLU A 37 -1.33 -2.86 -10.46
N GLY A 38 -2.57 -2.40 -10.62
CA GLY A 38 -3.77 -3.25 -10.58
C GLY A 38 -4.16 -3.75 -9.18
N TYR A 39 -3.59 -3.18 -8.11
CA TYR A 39 -3.97 -3.39 -6.71
C TYR A 39 -4.69 -2.16 -6.15
N LEU A 40 -5.56 -2.33 -5.16
CA LEU A 40 -6.23 -1.23 -4.46
C LEU A 40 -5.19 -0.28 -3.84
N SER A 41 -5.45 1.02 -3.84
CA SER A 41 -4.62 1.95 -3.07
C SER A 41 -4.63 1.60 -1.57
N PRO A 42 -3.63 1.99 -0.77
CA PRO A 42 -3.55 1.60 0.64
C PRO A 42 -4.80 1.95 1.45
N LYS A 43 -5.41 3.10 1.16
CA LYS A 43 -6.70 3.52 1.76
C LYS A 43 -7.83 2.54 1.42
N HIS A 44 -7.98 2.23 0.15
CA HIS A 44 -9.03 1.32 -0.34
C HIS A 44 -8.81 -0.12 0.13
N PHE A 45 -7.55 -0.56 0.25
CA PHE A 45 -7.22 -1.87 0.80
C PHE A 45 -7.62 -1.98 2.28
N LYS A 46 -7.36 -0.96 3.11
CA LYS A 46 -7.86 -0.92 4.50
C LYS A 46 -9.38 -0.99 4.58
N THR A 47 -10.09 -0.26 3.72
CA THR A 47 -11.56 -0.32 3.65
C THR A 47 -12.05 -1.71 3.23
N PHE A 48 -11.43 -2.31 2.22
CA PHE A 48 -11.71 -3.67 1.77
C PHE A 48 -11.55 -4.68 2.93
N CYS A 49 -10.43 -4.64 3.64
CA CYS A 49 -10.18 -5.49 4.80
C CYS A 49 -11.28 -5.33 5.88
N GLY A 50 -11.72 -4.09 6.12
CA GLY A 50 -12.79 -3.78 7.08
C GLY A 50 -14.15 -4.37 6.72
N LEU A 51 -14.51 -4.44 5.42
CA LEU A 51 -15.76 -5.04 4.98
C LEU A 51 -15.85 -6.53 5.30
N PHE A 52 -14.73 -7.23 5.19
CA PHE A 52 -14.62 -8.66 5.50
C PHE A 52 -14.25 -8.94 6.95
N MET A 53 -14.09 -7.89 7.77
CA MET A 53 -13.61 -7.98 9.16
C MET A 53 -12.27 -8.74 9.29
N ILE A 54 -11.44 -8.73 8.24
CA ILE A 54 -10.11 -9.35 8.24
C ILE A 54 -9.07 -8.27 8.59
N PRO A 55 -8.25 -8.44 9.63
CA PRO A 55 -7.12 -7.56 9.88
C PRO A 55 -6.19 -7.47 8.65
N TYR A 56 -5.88 -6.25 8.20
CA TYR A 56 -5.08 -6.07 6.97
C TYR A 56 -3.73 -6.78 7.03
N THR A 57 -3.13 -6.91 8.21
CA THR A 57 -1.84 -7.57 8.42
C THR A 57 -1.82 -9.05 8.05
N LEU A 58 -2.98 -9.71 7.97
CA LEU A 58 -3.08 -11.13 7.64
C LEU A 58 -3.13 -11.41 6.13
N ILE A 59 -3.51 -10.42 5.33
CA ILE A 59 -3.69 -10.54 3.87
C ILE A 59 -2.90 -9.50 3.07
N ALA A 60 -2.21 -8.60 3.75
CA ALA A 60 -1.32 -7.62 3.15
C ALA A 60 -0.08 -8.30 2.56
N ASP A 61 0.34 -7.84 1.39
CA ASP A 61 1.69 -8.09 0.90
C ASP A 61 2.70 -7.14 1.56
N GLU A 62 3.98 -7.33 1.25
CA GLU A 62 5.07 -6.52 1.82
C GLU A 62 4.89 -5.02 1.55
N TYR A 63 4.37 -4.65 0.38
CA TYR A 63 4.06 -3.26 0.06
C TYR A 63 3.02 -2.69 1.03
N TYR A 64 1.89 -3.38 1.22
CA TYR A 64 0.85 -2.92 2.13
C TYR A 64 1.32 -2.89 3.57
N LEU A 65 2.09 -3.89 4.03
CA LEU A 65 2.67 -3.90 5.37
C LEU A 65 3.58 -2.69 5.59
N PHE A 66 4.40 -2.35 4.59
CA PHE A 66 5.26 -1.18 4.63
C PHE A 66 4.44 0.12 4.69
N VAL A 67 3.61 0.42 3.68
CA VAL A 67 2.93 1.72 3.59
C VAL A 67 1.82 1.92 4.62
N LEU A 68 1.28 0.84 5.19
CA LEU A 68 0.30 0.92 6.29
C LEU A 68 0.96 0.86 7.69
N GLY A 69 2.26 0.56 7.75
CA GLY A 69 3.11 0.69 8.92
C GLY A 69 3.76 2.08 9.01
N ASP A 70 4.97 2.14 9.55
CA ASP A 70 5.69 3.39 9.83
C ASP A 70 6.66 3.83 8.70
N TYR A 71 6.18 3.74 7.45
CA TYR A 71 7.01 3.92 6.25
C TYR A 71 7.77 5.25 6.20
N ALA A 72 7.22 6.33 6.76
CA ALA A 72 7.87 7.64 6.72
C ALA A 72 9.12 7.66 7.60
N ASN A 73 9.03 7.07 8.80
CA ASN A 73 10.19 6.94 9.69
C ASN A 73 11.20 5.95 9.14
N ASP A 74 10.76 4.86 8.52
CA ASP A 74 11.66 3.91 7.86
C ASP A 74 12.49 4.61 6.77
N ILE A 75 11.84 5.37 5.87
CA ILE A 75 12.52 6.15 4.82
C ILE A 75 13.47 7.20 5.44
N LEU A 76 13.03 7.90 6.49
CA LEU A 76 13.85 8.88 7.19
C LEU A 76 15.10 8.25 7.83
N ASN A 77 14.96 7.05 8.41
CA ASN A 77 16.04 6.32 9.05
C ASN A 77 17.06 5.83 8.04
N ILE A 78 16.61 5.29 6.90
CA ILE A 78 17.48 4.94 5.76
C ILE A 78 18.28 6.17 5.33
N ARG A 79 17.60 7.30 5.10
CA ARG A 79 18.26 8.53 4.68
C ARG A 79 19.35 8.97 5.65
N LYS A 80 19.07 8.92 6.96
CA LYS A 80 20.02 9.27 8.01
C LYS A 80 21.19 8.29 8.12
N ALA A 81 20.94 6.99 7.96
CA ALA A 81 21.96 5.95 8.00
C ALA A 81 23.02 6.16 6.91
N PHE A 82 22.60 6.53 5.70
CA PHE A 82 23.48 6.88 4.59
C PHE A 82 24.02 8.32 4.63
N LYS A 83 23.62 9.12 5.64
CA LYS A 83 23.94 10.56 5.76
C LYS A 83 23.52 11.38 4.52
N TYR A 84 22.42 10.97 3.90
CA TYR A 84 21.88 11.60 2.69
C TYR A 84 21.02 12.83 3.02
N THR A 85 21.07 13.84 2.14
CA THR A 85 20.00 14.83 2.03
C THR A 85 18.81 14.23 1.29
N GLN A 86 17.63 14.87 1.33
CA GLN A 86 16.48 14.43 0.52
C GLN A 86 16.80 14.43 -0.98
N LYS A 87 17.71 15.31 -1.44
CA LYS A 87 18.19 15.33 -2.82
C LYS A 87 19.11 14.15 -3.13
N ASP A 88 19.92 13.69 -2.17
CA ASP A 88 20.81 12.55 -2.41
C ASP A 88 20.01 11.25 -2.49
N LEU A 89 19.09 11.03 -1.54
CA LEU A 89 18.19 9.87 -1.58
C LEU A 89 17.30 9.87 -2.83
N SER A 90 16.85 11.05 -3.26
CA SER A 90 16.11 11.24 -4.50
C SER A 90 16.88 10.75 -5.73
N LYS A 91 18.18 11.06 -5.82
CA LYS A 91 19.04 10.60 -6.92
C LYS A 91 19.27 9.10 -6.84
N GLU A 92 19.58 8.59 -5.66
CA GLU A 92 19.81 7.15 -5.41
C GLU A 92 18.61 6.31 -5.88
N LEU A 93 17.41 6.70 -5.44
CA LEU A 93 16.18 5.97 -5.77
C LEU A 93 15.59 6.35 -7.13
N ASN A 94 16.13 7.36 -7.81
CA ASN A 94 15.50 7.98 -8.98
C ASN A 94 14.00 8.26 -8.74
N ILE A 95 13.72 8.99 -7.65
CA ILE A 95 12.41 9.46 -7.21
C ILE A 95 12.49 10.98 -7.03
N SER A 96 11.44 11.74 -7.37
CA SER A 96 11.44 13.20 -7.19
C SER A 96 11.77 13.59 -5.74
N PRO A 97 12.61 14.61 -5.50
CA PRO A 97 12.91 15.06 -4.13
C PRO A 97 11.67 15.58 -3.40
N VAL A 98 10.67 16.08 -4.12
CA VAL A 98 9.36 16.46 -3.57
C VAL A 98 8.60 15.25 -3.05
N ASP A 99 8.72 14.11 -3.74
CA ASP A 99 8.08 12.86 -3.29
C ASP A 99 8.78 12.32 -2.04
N ILE A 100 10.12 12.37 -1.96
CA ILE A 100 10.85 12.01 -0.73
C ILE A 100 10.36 12.83 0.47
N TYR A 101 10.26 14.16 0.31
CA TYR A 101 9.70 15.03 1.34
C TYR A 101 8.28 14.62 1.74
N LYS A 102 7.40 14.35 0.76
CA LYS A 102 6.02 13.94 1.03
C LYS A 102 5.94 12.60 1.74
N PHE A 103 6.84 11.66 1.45
CA PHE A 103 6.88 10.36 2.12
C PHE A 103 7.28 10.52 3.59
N GLU A 104 8.38 11.22 3.86
CA GLU A 104 8.87 11.49 5.22
C GLU A 104 7.88 12.32 6.07
N SER A 105 6.89 12.95 5.43
CA SER A 105 5.87 13.78 6.09
C SER A 105 4.48 13.12 6.15
N TYR A 106 4.35 11.84 5.78
CA TYR A 106 3.08 11.12 5.64
C TYR A 106 2.04 11.78 4.71
N LEU A 107 2.47 12.65 3.79
CA LEU A 107 1.57 13.37 2.88
C LEU A 107 1.19 12.54 1.66
N LYS A 108 1.94 11.47 1.40
CA LYS A 108 1.76 10.59 0.23
C LYS A 108 2.28 9.19 0.55
N TYR A 109 1.58 8.16 0.09
CA TYR A 109 2.13 6.80 0.04
C TYR A 109 3.05 6.65 -1.18
N PRO A 110 4.22 5.99 -1.04
CA PRO A 110 4.97 5.53 -2.20
C PRO A 110 4.08 4.64 -3.08
N THR A 111 4.21 4.75 -4.40
CA THR A 111 3.63 3.75 -5.31
C THR A 111 4.34 2.42 -5.14
N ARG A 112 3.76 1.32 -5.62
CA ARG A 112 4.40 0.00 -5.63
C ARG A 112 5.72 0.00 -6.38
N LEU A 113 5.83 0.77 -7.47
CA LEU A 113 7.09 0.93 -8.20
C LEU A 113 8.13 1.68 -7.36
N GLN A 114 7.72 2.73 -6.65
CA GLN A 114 8.61 3.50 -5.78
C GLN A 114 9.05 2.67 -4.57
N TYR A 115 8.14 1.89 -3.99
CA TYR A 115 8.44 0.94 -2.92
C TYR A 115 9.50 -0.07 -3.32
N ARG A 116 9.41 -0.69 -4.52
CA ARG A 116 10.44 -1.64 -5.00
C ARG A 116 11.85 -1.04 -4.95
N LYS A 117 11.98 0.23 -5.33
CA LYS A 117 13.27 0.94 -5.27
C LYS A 117 13.70 1.21 -3.82
N ILE A 118 12.77 1.62 -2.96
CA ILE A 118 13.06 1.84 -1.54
C ILE A 118 13.50 0.54 -0.87
N SER A 119 12.84 -0.58 -1.15
CA SER A 119 13.16 -1.89 -0.57
C SER A 119 14.52 -2.44 -1.01
N GLU A 120 15.11 -1.97 -2.12
CA GLU A 120 16.46 -2.36 -2.55
C GLU A 120 17.56 -1.80 -1.64
N ILE A 121 17.25 -0.77 -0.85
CA ILE A 121 18.20 -0.10 0.06
C ILE A 121 17.78 -0.17 1.54
N MET A 122 16.74 -0.95 1.85
CA MET A 122 16.32 -1.30 3.21
C MET A 122 17.13 -2.49 3.71
#